data_AF-A0A0G0IAH5-F1
#
_entry.id   AF-A0A0G0IAH5-F1
#
_cell.length_a   1.000
_cell.length_b   1.000
_cell.length_c   1.000
_cell.angle_alpha   90.00
_cell.angle_beta   90.00
_cell.angle_gamma   90.00
#
_symmetry.space_group_name_H-M   'P 1'
#
loop_
_entity.id
_entity.type
_entity.pdbx_description
1 polymer ?
#
loop_
_entity_poly.entity_id
_entity_poly.type
_entity_poly.pdbx_seq_one_letter_code
_entity_poly.pdbx_strand_id
1 'polypeptide(L)'
;MMVGMTEEISGYKAVKRLAVERPDWLPIVQECLNLSKEIKGDFAGAWVFKRVQEKGLKFSNLRLLVSFGILKKEGTSRGGRRAYYSFIDSAGVEQALNELLK
;
A
#
# COMPACT_ATOMS: atom_id res chain seq x y z
N MET A 1 11.28 -2.29 33.59
CA MET A 1 10.75 -1.05 32.97
C MET A 1 10.79 -1.23 31.47
N MET A 2 9.72 -0.82 30.80
CA MET A 2 9.38 -1.09 29.39
C MET A 2 10.51 -0.89 28.39
N VAL A 3 10.82 -1.93 27.60
CA VAL A 3 11.34 -1.75 26.25
C VAL A 3 10.11 -1.86 25.35
N GLY A 4 9.62 -0.71 24.88
CA GLY A 4 8.53 -0.66 23.93
C GLY A 4 8.97 -1.36 22.65
N MET A 5 8.50 -2.60 22.46
CA MET A 5 8.34 -3.19 21.14
C MET A 5 7.49 -2.22 20.35
N THR A 6 8.10 -1.39 19.51
CA THR A 6 7.41 -0.98 18.30
C THR A 6 7.18 -2.27 17.54
N GLU A 7 6.00 -2.89 17.72
CA GLU A 7 5.53 -3.90 16.79
C GLU A 7 5.62 -3.26 15.42
N GLU A 8 6.67 -3.60 14.66
CA GLU A 8 6.74 -3.29 13.25
C GLU A 8 5.44 -3.83 12.66
N ILE A 9 4.60 -2.92 12.16
CA ILE A 9 3.32 -3.30 11.58
C ILE A 9 3.65 -4.21 10.40
N SER A 10 3.47 -5.51 10.60
CA SER A 10 3.75 -6.51 9.57
C SER A 10 2.82 -6.26 8.40
N GLY A 11 3.40 -5.96 7.24
CA GLY A 11 2.66 -5.75 5.99
C GLY A 11 1.79 -6.95 5.65
N TYR A 12 2.26 -8.15 6.01
CA TYR A 12 1.51 -9.40 5.90
C TYR A 12 0.20 -9.37 6.69
N LYS A 13 0.27 -9.09 8.01
CA LYS A 13 -0.91 -9.03 8.88
C LYS A 13 -1.88 -7.93 8.43
N ALA A 14 -1.34 -6.78 8.03
CA ALA A 14 -2.13 -5.64 7.55
C ALA A 14 -2.94 -6.00 6.28
N VAL A 15 -2.32 -6.68 5.31
CA VAL A 15 -3.01 -7.13 4.08
C VAL A 15 -4.04 -8.22 4.38
N LYS A 16 -3.73 -9.19 5.25
CA LYS A 16 -4.70 -10.22 5.65
C LYS A 16 -5.92 -9.60 6.34
N ARG A 17 -5.72 -8.58 7.18
CA ARG A 17 -6.81 -7.82 7.79
C ARG A 17 -7.62 -7.04 6.75
N LEU A 18 -6.94 -6.37 5.81
CA LEU A 18 -7.60 -5.67 4.71
C LEU A 18 -8.46 -6.64 3.86
N ALA A 19 -7.97 -7.85 3.59
CA ALA A 19 -8.69 -8.86 2.83
C ALA A 19 -10.04 -9.23 3.46
N VAL A 20 -10.12 -9.23 4.80
CA VAL A 20 -11.36 -9.52 5.52
C VAL A 20 -12.30 -8.32 5.54
N GLU A 21 -11.79 -7.11 5.79
CA GLU A 21 -12.62 -5.91 5.96
C GLU A 21 -13.03 -5.24 4.63
N ARG A 22 -12.15 -5.30 3.64
CA ARG A 22 -12.20 -4.58 2.35
C ARG A 22 -11.52 -5.40 1.23
N PRO A 23 -12.03 -6.59 0.88
CA PRO A 23 -11.45 -7.45 -0.16
C PRO A 23 -11.35 -6.77 -1.53
N ASP A 24 -12.23 -5.81 -1.82
CA ASP A 24 -12.23 -4.98 -3.03
C ASP A 24 -10.96 -4.14 -3.20
N TRP A 25 -10.18 -3.95 -2.13
CA TRP A 25 -8.91 -3.23 -2.16
C TRP A 25 -7.70 -4.09 -2.49
N LEU A 26 -7.80 -5.42 -2.46
CA LEU A 26 -6.65 -6.30 -2.76
C LEU A 26 -6.04 -6.03 -4.15
N PRO A 27 -6.83 -5.85 -5.23
CA PRO A 27 -6.27 -5.48 -6.53
C PRO A 27 -5.54 -4.13 -6.51
N ILE A 28 -5.97 -3.19 -5.67
CA ILE A 28 -5.32 -1.87 -5.53
C ILE A 28 -3.97 -2.01 -4.83
N VAL A 29 -3.89 -2.85 -3.78
CA VAL A 29 -2.62 -3.14 -3.10
C VAL A 29 -1.65 -3.82 -4.06
N GLN A 30 -2.13 -4.75 -4.89
CA GLN A 30 -1.32 -5.39 -5.92
C GLN A 30 -0.75 -4.36 -6.92
N GLU A 31 -1.56 -3.40 -7.37
CA GLU A 31 -1.06 -2.34 -8.26
C GLU A 31 -0.03 -1.42 -7.60
N CYS A 32 -0.21 -1.12 -6.31
CA CYS A 32 0.80 -0.40 -5.53
C CYS A 32 2.12 -1.17 -5.48
N LEU A 33 2.06 -2.48 -5.21
CA LEU A 33 3.24 -3.34 -5.13
C LEU A 33 3.96 -3.41 -6.48
N ASN A 34 3.22 -3.66 -7.57
CA ASN A 34 3.76 -3.70 -8.93
C ASN A 34 4.49 -2.39 -9.27
N LEU A 35 3.85 -1.25 -8.99
CA LEU A 35 4.44 0.06 -9.23
C LEU A 35 5.70 0.30 -8.39
N SER A 36 5.69 -0.08 -7.12
CA SER A 36 6.87 0.07 -6.25
C SER A 36 8.07 -0.75 -6.73
N LYS A 37 7.84 -1.95 -7.28
CA LYS A 37 8.89 -2.80 -7.85
C LYS A 37 9.45 -2.25 -9.15
N GLU A 38 8.61 -1.69 -10.01
CA GLU A 38 9.07 -1.08 -11.27
C GLU A 38 9.93 0.15 -11.03
N ILE A 39 9.54 1.00 -10.07
CA ILE A 39 10.21 2.27 -9.77
C ILE A 39 11.37 2.07 -8.80
N LYS A 40 11.41 0.93 -8.10
CA LYS A 40 12.40 0.61 -7.05
C LYS A 40 12.44 1.67 -5.95
N GLY A 41 11.28 2.14 -5.51
CA GLY A 41 11.19 3.22 -4.51
C GLY A 41 9.78 3.67 -4.20
N ASP A 42 9.67 4.89 -3.66
CA ASP A 42 8.42 5.56 -3.40
C ASP A 42 7.67 5.91 -4.70
N PHE A 43 6.36 5.90 -4.63
CA PHE A 43 5.51 6.11 -5.79
C PHE A 43 4.43 7.16 -5.52
N ALA A 44 4.05 7.89 -6.56
CA ALA A 44 2.98 8.87 -6.45
C ALA A 44 1.61 8.17 -6.47
N GLY A 45 0.71 8.56 -5.56
CA GLY A 45 -0.65 8.00 -5.54
C GLY A 45 -1.44 8.23 -6.84
N ALA A 46 -1.11 9.30 -7.58
CA ALA A 46 -1.68 9.59 -8.90
C ALA A 46 -1.32 8.53 -9.97
N TRP A 47 -0.15 7.89 -9.85
CA TRP A 47 0.26 6.84 -10.77
C TRP A 47 -0.53 5.55 -10.55
N VAL A 48 -0.77 5.19 -9.28
CA VAL A 48 -1.67 4.08 -8.93
C VAL A 48 -3.08 4.36 -9.42
N PHE A 49 -3.59 5.59 -9.22
CA PHE A 49 -4.92 5.97 -9.67
C PHE A 49 -5.13 5.70 -11.16
N LYS A 50 -4.16 6.12 -11.99
CA LYS A 50 -4.21 5.90 -13.45
C LYS A 50 -4.28 4.41 -13.80
N ARG A 51 -3.42 3.56 -13.20
CA ARG A 51 -3.39 2.11 -13.45
C ARG A 51 -4.68 1.41 -13.05
N VAL A 52 -5.18 1.73 -11.87
CA VAL A 52 -6.40 1.12 -11.33
C VAL A 52 -7.61 1.53 -12.16
N GLN A 53 -7.66 2.79 -12.63
CA GLN A 53 -8.70 3.28 -13.54
C GLN A 53 -8.68 2.55 -14.89
N GLU A 54 -7.51 2.30 -15.47
CA GLU A 54 -7.36 1.51 -16.71
C GLU A 54 -7.88 0.07 -16.57
N LYS A 55 -7.86 -0.48 -15.35
CA LYS A 55 -8.42 -1.80 -15.01
C LYS A 55 -9.91 -1.77 -14.63
N GLY A 56 -10.58 -0.62 -14.74
CA GLY A 56 -12.00 -0.46 -14.41
C GLY A 56 -12.30 -0.43 -12.90
N LEU A 57 -11.27 -0.40 -12.06
CA LEU A 57 -11.39 -0.34 -10.61
C LEU A 57 -11.48 1.11 -10.13
N LYS A 58 -12.13 1.34 -8.99
CA LYS A 58 -12.37 2.70 -8.46
C LYS A 58 -11.93 2.78 -7.01
N PHE A 59 -11.20 3.85 -6.67
CA PHE A 59 -10.89 4.22 -5.29
C PHE A 59 -10.70 5.73 -5.17
N SER A 60 -10.91 6.29 -3.98
CA SER A 60 -10.85 7.74 -3.78
C SER A 60 -9.43 8.24 -3.48
N ASN A 61 -8.68 7.53 -2.64
CA ASN A 61 -7.32 7.88 -2.25
C ASN A 61 -6.64 6.70 -1.52
N LEU A 62 -5.33 6.75 -1.31
CA LEU A 62 -4.59 5.68 -0.61
C LEU A 62 -4.60 5.81 0.92
N ARG A 63 -5.38 6.73 1.52
CA ARG A 63 -5.39 6.92 2.98
C ARG A 63 -5.88 5.68 3.72
N LEU A 64 -6.76 4.89 3.10
CA LEU A 64 -7.18 3.61 3.68
C LEU A 64 -5.96 2.69 3.89
N LEU A 65 -5.12 2.51 2.87
CA LEU A 65 -3.91 1.68 2.98
C LEU A 65 -2.91 2.24 4.01
N VAL A 66 -2.88 3.56 4.20
CA VAL A 66 -2.10 4.19 5.27
C VAL A 66 -2.68 3.87 6.64
N SER A 67 -4.01 3.94 6.82
CA SER A 67 -4.65 3.60 8.10
C SER A 67 -4.53 2.13 8.49
N PHE A 68 -4.43 1.23 7.50
CA PHE A 68 -4.16 -0.19 7.72
C PHE A 68 -2.67 -0.47 8.03
N GLY A 69 -1.79 0.53 7.90
CA GLY A 69 -0.35 0.35 8.08
C GLY A 69 0.32 -0.44 6.96
N ILE A 70 -0.27 -0.44 5.76
CA ILE A 70 0.32 -1.05 4.55
C ILE A 70 1.28 -0.06 3.90
N LEU A 71 0.84 1.19 3.77
CA LEU A 71 1.61 2.28 3.17
C LEU A 71 1.97 3.34 4.21
N LYS A 72 3.10 3.99 4.00
CA LYS A 72 3.48 5.22 4.68
C LYS A 72 3.50 6.35 3.67
N LYS A 73 2.99 7.52 4.07
CA LYS A 73 3.11 8.75 3.28
C LYS A 73 4.47 9.37 3.59
N GLU A 74 5.38 9.38 2.62
CA GLU A 74 6.72 9.94 2.80
C GLU A 74 6.73 11.46 2.70
N GLY A 75 5.81 12.04 1.92
CA GLY A 75 5.65 13.48 1.84
C GLY A 75 4.98 13.96 0.57
N THR A 76 5.12 15.26 0.33
CA THR A 76 4.75 15.92 -0.93
C THR A 76 6.01 16.53 -1.52
N SER A 77 6.28 16.30 -2.80
CA SER A 77 7.44 16.92 -3.48
C SER A 77 7.40 18.45 -3.34
N ARG A 78 8.56 19.13 -3.46
CA ARG A 78 8.83 20.58 -3.26
C ARG A 78 8.07 21.48 -4.26
N GLY A 79 6.75 21.42 -4.21
CA GLY A 79 5.78 22.03 -5.12
C GLY A 79 4.32 21.64 -4.82
N GLY A 80 4.06 20.83 -3.79
CA GLY A 80 2.75 20.64 -3.15
C GLY A 80 1.73 19.78 -3.89
N ARG A 81 2.00 19.36 -5.13
CA ARG A 81 0.95 18.78 -6.00
C ARG A 81 0.79 17.26 -5.95
N ARG A 82 1.74 16.49 -5.40
CA ARG A 82 1.67 15.01 -5.41
C ARG A 82 2.10 14.40 -4.09
N ALA A 83 1.27 13.53 -3.55
CA ALA A 83 1.58 12.70 -2.38
C ALA A 83 2.32 11.44 -2.82
N TYR A 84 3.47 11.20 -2.19
CA TYR A 84 4.31 10.02 -2.39
C TYR A 84 4.13 9.04 -1.23
N TYR A 85 4.16 7.76 -1.57
CA TYR A 85 3.94 6.65 -0.65
C TYR A 85 5.03 5.60 -0.80
N SER A 86 5.38 4.97 0.30
CA SER A 86 6.27 3.82 0.40
C SER A 86 5.55 2.69 1.13
N PHE A 87 5.99 1.46 0.94
CA PHE A 87 5.53 0.34 1.77
C PHE A 87 6.26 0.36 3.11
N ILE A 88 5.53 0.07 4.20
CA ILE A 88 6.13 -0.16 5.51
C ILE A 88 6.92 -1.48 5.51
N ASP A 89 6.32 -2.53 4.93
CA ASP A 89 6.90 -3.86 4.78
C ASP A 89 6.42 -4.46 3.43
N SER A 90 7.18 -4.20 2.37
CA SER A 90 6.83 -4.67 1.02
C SER A 90 6.90 -6.19 0.88
N ALA A 91 7.83 -6.84 1.60
CA ALA A 91 8.00 -8.28 1.55
C ALA A 91 6.81 -9.01 2.18
N GLY A 92 6.35 -8.56 3.35
CA GLY A 92 5.16 -9.12 3.98
C GLY A 92 3.88 -8.87 3.18
N VAL A 93 3.75 -7.68 2.57
CA VAL A 93 2.63 -7.38 1.65
C VAL A 93 2.61 -8.35 0.47
N GLU A 94 3.77 -8.54 -0.18
CA GLU A 94 3.91 -9.48 -1.29
C GLU A 94 3.54 -10.90 -0.90
N GLN A 95 4.05 -11.37 0.25
CA GLN A 95 3.74 -12.70 0.74
C GLN A 95 2.23 -12.89 0.94
N ALA A 96 1.55 -11.93 1.58
CA ALA A 96 0.11 -12.01 1.82
C ALA A 96 -0.69 -12.00 0.52
N LEU A 97 -0.33 -11.14 -0.45
CA LEU A 97 -0.99 -11.11 -1.76
C LEU A 97 -0.84 -12.43 -2.52
N ASN A 98 0.37 -13.02 -2.51
CA ASN A 98 0.63 -14.32 -3.15
C ASN A 98 -0.16 -15.48 -2.53
N GLU A 99 -0.52 -15.39 -1.25
CA GLU A 99 -1.39 -16.38 -0.61
C GLU A 99 -2.87 -16.16 -0.92
N LEU A 100 -3.31 -14.91 -1.01
CA LEU A 100 -4.72 -14.53 -1.17
C LEU A 100 -5.22 -14.53 -2.62
N LEU A 101 -4.31 -14.35 -3.58
CA LEU A 101 -4.63 -14.25 -5.02
C LEU A 101 -4.27 -15.53 -5.80
N LYS A 102 -3.94 -16.61 -5.10
CA LYS A 102 -3.88 -17.97 -5.67
C LYS A 102 -5.28 -18.51 -5.94
#